data_AF-A0A2M7WNY8-F1
#
_entry.id   AF-A0A2M7WNY8-F1
#
_cell.length_a   1.000
_cell.length_b   1.000
_cell.length_c   1.000
_cell.angle_alpha   90.00
_cell.angle_beta   90.00
_cell.angle_gamma   90.00
#
_symmetry.space_group_name_H-M   'P 1'
#
loop_
_entity.id
_entity.type
_entity.pdbx_description
1 polymer ?
#
loop_
_entity_poly.entity_id
_entity_poly.type
_entity_poly.pdbx_seq_one_letter_code
_entity_poly.pdbx_strand_id
1 'polypeptide(L)' 'RTIRAAMDELFDYGRPASIHLAVLVDRGGRQLPIAAQCTGFEHTAPADCTVELVTGESWKIEQRQVK' A
#
# COMPACT_ATOMS: atom_id res chain seq x y z
N ARG A 1 6.97 -1.73 -3.65
CA ARG A 1 8.28 -2.33 -3.29
C ARG A 1 8.26 -2.93 -1.89
N THR A 2 7.80 -2.21 -0.85
CA THR A 2 7.69 -2.72 0.54
C THR A 2 6.95 -4.05 0.66
N ILE A 3 5.81 -4.20 -0.03
CA ILE A 3 5.07 -5.47 -0.03
C ILE A 3 5.90 -6.63 -0.59
N ARG A 4 6.74 -6.40 -1.60
CA ARG A 4 7.60 -7.46 -2.13
C ARG A 4 8.58 -7.95 -1.07
N ALA A 5 9.23 -7.02 -0.35
CA ALA A 5 10.13 -7.34 0.74
C ALA A 5 9.39 -8.09 1.87
N ALA A 6 8.18 -7.67 2.23
CA ALA A 6 7.38 -8.39 3.22
C ALA A 6 7.04 -9.82 2.77
N MET A 7 6.75 -10.03 1.48
CA MET A 7 6.56 -11.39 0.94
C MET A 7 7.83 -12.23 1.00
N ASP A 8 9.00 -11.63 0.77
CA ASP A 8 10.29 -12.34 0.88
C ASP A 8 10.50 -12.84 2.31
N GLU A 9 10.32 -11.99 3.31
CA GLU A 9 10.41 -12.38 4.72
C GLU A 9 9.42 -13.49 5.10
N LEU A 10 8.18 -13.44 4.58
CA LEU A 10 7.19 -14.51 4.80
C LEU A 10 7.65 -15.85 4.21
N PHE A 11 8.36 -15.83 3.07
CA PHE A 11 8.92 -17.03 2.46
C PHE A 11 10.19 -17.51 3.15
N ASP A 12 10.99 -16.62 3.73
CA ASP A 12 12.14 -17.03 4.54
C ASP A 12 11.68 -17.73 5.83
N TYR A 13 10.55 -17.30 6.39
CA TYR A 13 9.94 -17.93 7.56
C TYR A 13 9.22 -19.26 7.25
N GLY A 14 8.72 -19.46 6.01
CA GLY A 14 8.00 -20.69 5.68
C GLY A 14 7.39 -20.75 4.27
N ARG A 15 6.42 -21.64 4.08
CA ARG A 15 5.70 -21.82 2.81
C ARG A 15 4.20 -21.70 3.05
N PRO A 16 3.65 -20.49 3.13
CA PRO A 16 2.21 -20.31 3.33
C PRO A 16 1.44 -20.87 2.13
N ALA A 17 0.24 -21.41 2.39
CA ALA A 17 -0.63 -21.91 1.32
C ALA A 17 -1.12 -20.79 0.38
N SER A 18 -1.26 -19.57 0.89
CA SER A 18 -1.57 -18.36 0.11
C SER A 18 -1.18 -17.09 0.87
N ILE A 19 -1.04 -15.98 0.14
CA ILE A 19 -0.83 -14.64 0.70
C ILE A 19 -1.87 -13.69 0.09
N HIS A 20 -2.66 -13.02 0.92
CA HIS A 20 -3.63 -12.00 0.51
C HIS A 20 -3.17 -10.63 1.00
N LEU A 21 -3.13 -9.66 0.10
CA LEU A 21 -2.82 -8.27 0.38
C LEU A 21 -4.13 -7.47 0.47
N ALA A 22 -4.37 -6.89 1.65
CA ALA A 22 -5.38 -5.87 1.87
C ALA A 22 -4.70 -4.53 2.14
N VAL A 23 -5.18 -3.47 1.50
CA VAL A 23 -4.68 -2.10 1.70
C VAL A 23 -5.83 -1.17 2.02
N LEU A 24 -5.59 -0.20 2.91
CA LEU A 24 -6.57 0.85 3.17
C LEU A 24 -6.68 1.79 1.97
N VAL A 25 -5.55 2.20 1.41
CA VAL A 25 -5.48 3.10 0.24
C VAL A 25 -4.55 2.51 -0.82
N ASP A 26 -5.05 2.39 -2.04
CA ASP A 26 -4.20 2.14 -3.21
C ASP A 26 -3.95 3.46 -3.94
N ARG A 27 -2.70 3.94 -3.87
CA ARG A 27 -2.31 5.22 -4.48
C ARG A 27 -1.90 5.13 -5.96
N GLY A 28 -1.93 3.95 -6.56
CA GLY A 28 -1.40 3.69 -7.90
C GLY A 28 0.13 3.76 -8.00
N GLY A 29 0.67 3.93 -9.22
CA GLY A 29 2.10 4.10 -9.48
C GLY A 29 2.96 2.84 -9.22
N ARG A 30 2.36 1.65 -9.40
CA ARG A 30 3.03 0.37 -9.15
C ARG A 30 4.24 0.19 -10.07
N GLN A 31 5.36 -0.28 -9.51
CA GLN A 31 6.60 -0.58 -10.23
C GLN A 31 6.91 -2.09 -10.28
N LEU A 32 6.08 -2.89 -9.63
CA LEU A 32 6.13 -4.35 -9.59
C LEU A 32 4.72 -4.88 -9.87
N PRO A 33 4.57 -6.08 -10.42
CA PRO A 33 3.27 -6.70 -10.70
C PRO A 33 2.61 -7.21 -9.41
N ILE A 34 2.37 -6.32 -8.45
CA ILE A 34 1.76 -6.62 -7.15
C ILE A 34 0.60 -5.66 -6.96
N ALA A 35 -0.62 -6.20 -6.86
CA ALA A 35 -1.85 -5.46 -6.58
C ALA A 35 -2.54 -6.06 -5.35
N ALA A 36 -3.30 -5.25 -4.62
CA ALA A 36 -4.09 -5.71 -3.50
C ALA A 36 -5.33 -6.48 -3.99
N GLN A 37 -5.71 -7.53 -3.27
CA GLN A 37 -6.97 -8.24 -3.50
C GLN A 37 -8.15 -7.52 -2.83
N CYS A 38 -7.88 -6.71 -1.81
CA CYS A 38 -8.87 -5.87 -1.16
C CYS A 38 -8.31 -4.46 -0.99
N THR A 39 -9.06 -3.46 -1.45
CA THR A 39 -8.71 -2.05 -1.37
C THR A 39 -9.86 -1.29 -0.71
N GLY A 40 -9.57 -0.56 0.37
CA GLY A 40 -10.57 0.29 1.02
C GLY A 40 -10.93 1.52 0.20
N PHE A 41 -9.92 2.20 -0.35
CA PHE A 41 -10.08 3.40 -1.16
C PHE A 41 -9.04 3.44 -2.29
N GLU A 42 -9.50 3.59 -3.53
CA GLU A 42 -8.64 3.77 -4.70
C GLU A 42 -8.45 5.25 -5.01
N HIS A 43 -7.20 5.70 -5.12
CA HIS A 43 -6.87 7.09 -5.40
C HIS A 43 -5.62 7.18 -6.25
N THR A 44 -5.70 7.64 -7.50
CA THR A 44 -4.49 7.80 -8.31
C THR A 44 -3.78 9.10 -7.93
N ALA A 45 -2.72 8.98 -7.14
CA ALA A 45 -1.93 10.13 -6.72
C ALA A 45 -0.79 10.41 -7.73
N PRO A 46 -0.56 11.68 -8.11
CA PRO A 46 0.60 12.07 -8.91
C PRO A 46 1.93 11.62 -8.32
N ALA A 47 2.96 11.48 -9.16
CA ALA A 47 4.28 11.03 -8.76
C ALA A 47 5.00 12.00 -7.81
N ASP A 48 4.68 13.29 -7.91
CA ASP A 48 5.17 14.40 -7.07
C ASP A 48 4.35 14.61 -5.80
N CYS A 49 3.46 13.67 -5.45
CA CYS A 49 2.60 13.77 -4.27
C CYS A 49 2.77 12.58 -3.32
N THR A 50 2.76 12.85 -2.02
CA THR A 50 2.62 11.85 -0.95
C THR A 50 1.16 11.67 -0.56
N VAL A 51 0.82 10.48 -0.06
CA VAL A 51 -0.48 10.16 0.54
C VAL A 51 -0.22 9.79 1.99
N GLU A 52 -0.90 10.48 2.91
CA GLU A 52 -0.70 10.37 4.35
C GLU A 52 -2.02 9.96 5.03
N LEU A 53 -1.97 8.93 5.88
CA LEU A 53 -3.07 8.59 6.77
C LEU A 53 -2.89 9.37 8.07
N VAL A 54 -3.79 10.33 8.33
CA VAL A 54 -3.81 11.11 9.56
C VAL A 54 -4.79 10.46 10.53
N THR A 55 -4.25 9.95 11.63
CA THR A 55 -5.02 9.32 12.71
C THR A 55 -5.24 10.31 13.86
N GLY A 56 -6.46 10.36 14.41
CA GLY A 56 -6.86 11.25 15.51
C GLY A 56 -8.27 10.89 15.99
N GLU A 57 -9.08 11.86 16.42
CA GLU A 57 -10.51 11.64 16.74
C GLU A 57 -11.30 11.09 15.55
N SER A 58 -10.91 11.47 14.33
CA SER A 58 -11.38 10.87 13.08
C SER A 58 -10.18 10.57 12.17
N TRP A 59 -10.26 9.47 11.43
CA TRP A 59 -9.23 9.08 10.48
C TRP A 59 -9.50 9.75 9.13
N LYS A 60 -8.47 10.35 8.54
CA LYS A 60 -8.56 11.00 7.23
C LYS A 60 -7.32 10.71 6.39
N ILE A 61 -7.48 10.76 5.07
CA ILE A 61 -6.41 10.58 4.10
C ILE A 61 -6.11 11.96 3.49
N GLU A 62 -4.86 12.41 3.58
CA GLU A 62 -4.39 13.68 3.02
C GLU A 62 -3.40 13.44 1.88
N GLN A 63 -3.41 14.30 0.86
CA GLN A 63 -2.38 14.33 -0.20
C GLN A 63 -1.56 15.61 -0.08
N ARG A 64 -0.23 15.52 -0.15
CA ARG A 64 0.69 16.67 -0.09
C ARG A 64 1.68 16.60 -1.24
N GLN A 65 2.04 17.74 -1.83
CA GLN A 65 3.15 17.78 -2.79
C GLN A 65 4.49 17.58 -2.10
N VAL A 66 5.36 16.82 -2.74
CA VAL A 66 6.77 16.67 -2.37
C VAL A 66 7.48 17.97 -2.79
N LYS A 67 8.21 18.59 -1.87
CA LYS A 67 9.06 19.75 -2.16
C LYS A 67 10.28 19.37 -2.99
#